data_AF-A0A416WER9-F1
#
_entry.id   AF-A0A416WER9-F1
#
_cell.length_a   1.000
_cell.length_b   1.000
_cell.length_c   1.000
_cell.angle_alpha   90.00
_cell.angle_beta   90.00
_cell.angle_gamma   90.00
#
_symmetry.space_group_name_H-M   'P 1'
#
loop_
_entity.id
_entity.type
_entity.pdbx_description
1 polymer ?
#
loop_
_entity_poly.entity_id
_entity_poly.type
_entity_poly.pdbx_seq_one_letter_code
_entity_poly.pdbx_strand_id
1 'polypeptide(L)'
;MADADLYSCFTWTFVLIVSFGIRIASIINTISTFIKFFSLTLIVILLLCFANYDLRHFDFWGKASHLGPIPHQINSTILTTLFFFMGIEEAIVVAAHAQKSFDVEKATVIGYLICLFLNVMVCVLSFSFYPQPEMAHLNDPALAQIMGKDVGNWARIFVNITVIIAVVGAWLVATIITT
;
A
#
# COMPACT_ATOMS: atom_id res chain seq x y z
N MET A 1 17.05 18.17 -12.45
CA MET A 1 16.24 19.15 -13.21
C MET A 1 15.20 18.41 -14.06
N ALA A 2 15.58 17.41 -14.87
CA ALA A 2 14.65 16.57 -15.62
C ALA A 2 13.58 15.83 -14.78
N ASP A 3 13.92 15.40 -13.56
CA ASP A 3 12.94 14.70 -12.70
C ASP A 3 11.81 15.62 -12.25
N ALA A 4 12.11 16.90 -11.95
CA ALA A 4 11.11 17.89 -11.53
C ALA A 4 10.09 18.20 -12.64
N ASP A 5 10.54 18.21 -13.90
CA ASP A 5 9.68 18.44 -15.06
C ASP A 5 8.72 17.26 -15.29
N LEU A 6 9.19 16.02 -15.04
CA LEU A 6 8.38 14.80 -15.09
C LEU A 6 7.28 14.79 -14.02
N TYR A 7 7.61 15.12 -12.76
CA TYR A 7 6.61 15.20 -11.69
C TYR A 7 5.56 16.29 -11.96
N SER A 8 6.00 17.43 -12.50
CA SER A 8 5.10 18.52 -12.87
C SER A 8 4.16 18.09 -14.00
N CYS A 9 4.69 17.50 -15.08
CA CYS A 9 3.89 17.01 -16.20
C CYS A 9 2.88 15.92 -15.78
N PHE A 10 3.30 14.99 -14.92
CA PHE A 10 2.44 13.97 -14.35
C PHE A 10 1.28 14.59 -13.58
N THR A 11 1.57 15.53 -12.67
CA THR A 11 0.57 16.23 -11.85
C THR A 11 -0.44 16.99 -12.71
N TRP A 12 0.03 17.78 -13.68
CA TRP A 12 -0.85 18.54 -14.58
C TRP A 12 -1.75 17.64 -15.42
N THR A 13 -1.28 16.45 -15.80
CA THR A 13 -2.11 15.46 -16.52
C THR A 13 -3.33 15.05 -15.68
N PHE A 14 -3.18 14.80 -14.37
CA PHE A 14 -4.32 14.48 -13.49
C PHE A 14 -5.27 15.66 -13.34
N VAL A 15 -4.75 16.87 -13.18
CA VAL A 15 -5.58 18.09 -13.09
C VAL A 15 -6.42 18.25 -14.36
N LEU A 16 -5.84 18.00 -15.54
CA LEU A 16 -6.57 18.03 -16.81
C LEU A 16 -7.65 16.93 -16.86
N ILE A 17 -7.32 15.70 -16.48
CA ILE A 17 -8.28 14.59 -16.44
C ILE A 17 -9.48 14.92 -15.55
N VAL A 18 -9.26 15.48 -14.36
CA VAL A 18 -10.33 15.89 -13.45
C VAL A 18 -11.14 17.05 -14.04
N SER A 19 -10.47 17.99 -14.72
CA SER A 19 -11.12 19.13 -15.40
C SER A 19 -12.06 18.71 -16.53
N PHE A 20 -11.83 17.54 -17.17
CA PHE A 20 -12.73 16.99 -18.18
C PHE A 20 -14.01 16.36 -17.61
N GLY A 21 -14.09 16.11 -16.29
CA GLY A 21 -15.34 15.74 -15.64
C GLY A 21 -15.19 14.85 -14.40
N ILE A 22 -15.70 15.34 -13.26
CA ILE A 22 -15.69 14.67 -11.94
C ILE A 22 -16.37 13.28 -11.98
N ARG A 23 -17.39 13.12 -12.83
CA ARG A 23 -18.15 11.84 -12.93
C ARG A 23 -17.30 10.68 -13.45
N ILE A 24 -16.45 10.94 -14.44
CA ILE A 24 -15.54 9.93 -15.02
C ILE A 24 -14.45 9.59 -13.99
N ALA A 25 -13.90 10.62 -13.36
CA ALA A 25 -12.87 10.49 -12.33
C ALA A 25 -13.35 9.62 -11.14
N SER A 26 -14.59 9.82 -10.68
CA SER A 26 -15.22 9.03 -9.62
C SER A 26 -15.39 7.54 -9.97
N ILE A 27 -15.76 7.23 -11.22
CA ILE A 27 -15.86 5.84 -11.70
C ILE A 27 -14.48 5.16 -11.69
N ILE A 28 -13.46 5.85 -12.22
CA ILE A 28 -12.08 5.34 -12.25
C ILE A 28 -11.58 5.06 -10.82
N ASN A 29 -11.86 5.96 -9.87
CA ASN A 29 -11.49 5.74 -8.47
C ASN A 29 -12.18 4.51 -7.86
N THR A 30 -13.48 4.34 -8.12
CA THR A 30 -14.22 3.17 -7.62
C THR A 30 -13.60 1.87 -8.14
N ILE A 31 -13.33 1.80 -9.44
CA ILE A 31 -12.68 0.64 -10.07
C ILE A 31 -11.28 0.40 -9.48
N SER A 32 -10.47 1.46 -9.34
CA SER A 32 -9.13 1.38 -8.74
C SER A 32 -9.20 0.82 -7.32
N THR A 33 -10.20 1.22 -6.52
CA THR A 33 -10.41 0.73 -5.16
C THR A 33 -10.72 -0.78 -5.15
N PHE A 34 -11.61 -1.24 -6.03
CA PHE A 34 -11.88 -2.68 -6.17
C PHE A 34 -10.63 -3.46 -6.58
N ILE A 35 -9.85 -2.95 -7.53
CA ILE A 35 -8.59 -3.58 -7.96
C ILE A 35 -7.61 -3.65 -6.79
N LYS A 36 -7.43 -2.57 -6.01
CA LYS A 36 -6.54 -2.53 -4.85
C LYS A 36 -6.88 -3.62 -3.83
N PHE A 37 -8.15 -3.71 -3.42
CA PHE A 37 -8.60 -4.71 -2.45
C PHE A 37 -8.47 -6.14 -2.99
N PHE A 38 -8.86 -6.37 -4.24
CA PHE A 38 -8.74 -7.67 -4.89
C PHE A 38 -7.27 -8.10 -4.97
N SER A 39 -6.40 -7.24 -5.48
CA SER A 39 -4.97 -7.53 -5.61
C SER A 39 -4.30 -7.75 -4.28
N LEU A 40 -4.60 -6.93 -3.25
CA LEU A 40 -4.03 -7.11 -1.91
C LEU A 40 -4.43 -8.46 -1.31
N THR A 41 -5.71 -8.84 -1.45
CA THR A 41 -6.20 -10.14 -0.99
C THR A 41 -5.51 -11.29 -1.73
N LEU A 42 -5.36 -11.18 -3.06
CA LEU A 42 -4.67 -12.18 -3.87
C LEU A 42 -3.19 -12.31 -3.47
N ILE A 43 -2.50 -11.20 -3.21
CA ILE A 43 -1.11 -11.18 -2.74
C ILE A 43 -1.00 -11.94 -1.41
N VAL A 44 -1.89 -11.69 -0.45
CA VAL A 44 -1.91 -12.42 0.83
C VAL A 44 -2.10 -13.93 0.60
N ILE A 45 -3.04 -14.33 -0.27
CA ILE A 45 -3.28 -15.74 -0.58
C ILE A 45 -2.02 -16.39 -1.19
N LEU A 46 -1.38 -15.72 -2.14
CA LEU A 46 -0.16 -16.23 -2.78
C LEU A 46 0.99 -16.34 -1.77
N LEU A 47 1.16 -15.34 -0.91
CA LEU A 47 2.16 -15.39 0.16
C LEU A 47 1.88 -16.57 1.10
N LEU A 48 0.62 -16.85 1.47
CA LEU A 48 0.28 -18.02 2.30
C LEU A 48 0.56 -19.35 1.59
N CYS A 49 0.26 -19.46 0.30
CA CYS A 49 0.48 -20.69 -0.46
C CYS A 49 1.96 -21.01 -0.67
N PHE A 50 2.81 -19.99 -0.83
CA PHE A 50 4.23 -20.14 -1.14
C PHE A 50 5.14 -19.84 0.07
N ALA A 51 4.57 -19.47 1.23
CA ALA A 51 5.31 -19.23 2.45
C ALA A 51 6.09 -20.49 2.86
N ASN A 52 7.36 -20.30 3.17
CA ASN A 52 8.14 -21.31 3.84
C ASN A 52 7.88 -21.25 5.35
N TYR A 53 7.18 -22.26 5.87
CA TYR A 53 6.81 -22.34 7.29
C TYR A 53 7.96 -22.81 8.19
N ASP A 54 9.16 -23.04 7.65
CA ASP A 54 10.37 -23.28 8.45
C ASP A 54 10.81 -21.99 9.16
N LEU A 55 10.32 -21.79 10.38
CA LEU A 55 10.62 -20.66 11.28
C LEU A 55 12.08 -20.57 11.74
N ARG A 56 12.99 -21.38 11.20
CA ARG A 56 14.40 -21.45 11.62
C ARG A 56 15.17 -20.16 11.36
N HIS A 57 14.75 -19.37 10.39
CA HIS A 57 15.35 -18.08 10.05
C HIS A 57 14.64 -16.88 10.69
N PHE A 58 13.60 -17.13 11.49
CA PHE A 58 12.79 -16.06 12.07
C PHE A 58 13.46 -15.50 13.33
N ASP A 59 14.30 -14.48 13.15
CA ASP A 59 14.93 -13.72 14.24
C ASP A 59 13.92 -12.75 14.89
N PHE A 60 12.92 -13.29 15.59
CA PHE A 60 11.87 -12.50 16.23
C PHE A 60 12.41 -11.47 17.22
N TRP A 61 13.54 -11.79 17.87
CA TRP A 61 14.15 -10.94 18.89
C TRP A 61 15.22 -9.99 18.31
N GLY A 62 15.51 -10.04 17.01
CA GLY A 62 16.50 -9.16 16.37
C GLY A 62 17.93 -9.36 16.88
N LYS A 63 18.24 -10.55 17.44
CA LYS A 63 19.53 -10.84 18.08
C LYS A 63 20.63 -11.10 17.06
N ALA A 64 20.29 -11.59 15.88
CA ALA A 64 21.22 -11.85 14.79
C ALA A 64 21.38 -10.62 13.87
N SER A 65 20.33 -9.80 13.74
CA SER A 65 20.32 -8.63 12.83
C SER A 65 21.00 -7.36 13.36
N HIS A 66 21.52 -7.34 14.59
CA HIS A 66 22.22 -6.18 15.19
C HIS A 66 21.47 -4.84 15.01
N LEU A 67 20.14 -4.84 15.17
CA LEU A 67 19.22 -3.73 14.83
C LEU A 67 19.31 -2.49 15.74
N GLY A 68 20.27 -2.45 16.67
CA GLY A 68 20.39 -1.40 17.69
C GLY A 68 19.32 -1.49 18.79
N PRO A 69 19.31 -0.54 19.73
CA PRO A 69 18.40 -0.55 20.87
C PRO A 69 16.94 -0.30 20.45
N ILE A 70 15.98 -0.87 21.19
CA ILE A 70 14.53 -0.80 20.90
C ILE A 70 14.02 0.61 20.57
N PRO A 71 14.40 1.69 21.28
CA PRO A 71 13.93 3.03 20.95
C PRO A 71 14.31 3.49 19.54
N HIS A 72 15.49 3.09 19.05
CA HIS A 72 15.91 3.41 17.69
C HIS A 72 15.03 2.69 16.67
N GLN A 73 14.75 1.40 16.88
CA GLN A 73 13.89 0.61 15.99
C GLN A 73 12.48 1.19 15.88
N ILE A 74 11.89 1.58 17.01
CA ILE A 74 10.57 2.25 17.03
C ILE A 74 10.60 3.52 16.20
N ASN A 75 11.59 4.40 16.43
CA ASN A 75 11.71 5.68 15.72
C ASN A 75 11.96 5.50 14.21
N SER A 76 12.72 4.48 13.81
CA SER A 76 12.93 4.18 12.38
C SER A 76 11.65 3.75 11.67
N THR A 77 10.74 3.06 12.36
CA THR A 77 9.50 2.55 11.77
C THR A 77 8.31 3.51 11.89
N ILE A 78 8.29 4.40 12.89
CA ILE A 78 7.12 5.22 13.20
C ILE A 78 6.74 6.15 12.04
N LEU A 79 7.73 6.71 11.32
CA LEU A 79 7.46 7.57 10.16
C LEU A 79 6.74 6.81 9.05
N THR A 80 7.22 5.61 8.71
CA THR A 80 6.57 4.76 7.69
C THR A 80 5.16 4.35 8.12
N THR A 81 4.95 4.01 9.39
CA THR A 81 3.62 3.66 9.92
C THR A 81 2.66 4.85 9.94
N LEU A 82 3.15 6.06 10.25
CA LEU A 82 2.35 7.28 10.19
C LEU A 82 1.92 7.60 8.75
N PHE A 83 2.84 7.49 7.78
CA PHE A 83 2.53 7.67 6.37
C PHE A 83 1.45 6.69 5.89
N PHE A 84 1.47 5.46 6.38
CA PHE A 84 0.47 4.46 6.03
C PHE A 84 -0.96 4.82 6.51
N PHE A 85 -1.09 5.56 7.61
CA PHE A 85 -2.38 5.98 8.16
C PHE A 85 -2.79 7.41 7.83
N MET A 86 -1.94 8.15 7.12
CA MET A 86 -2.27 9.46 6.60
C MET A 86 -3.42 9.32 5.57
N GLY A 87 -4.47 10.13 5.72
CA GLY A 87 -5.67 10.10 4.85
C GLY A 87 -6.98 9.78 5.57
N ILE A 88 -6.95 9.34 6.84
CA ILE A 88 -8.19 9.22 7.65
C ILE A 88 -8.89 10.58 7.77
N GLU A 89 -8.13 11.65 7.91
CA GLU A 89 -8.65 13.02 8.01
C GLU A 89 -9.42 13.43 6.74
N GLU A 90 -8.90 13.06 5.56
CA GLU A 90 -9.55 13.32 4.27
C GLU A 90 -10.88 12.55 4.13
N ALA A 91 -10.94 11.33 4.67
CA ALA A 91 -12.17 10.53 4.68
C ALA A 91 -13.30 11.20 5.47
N ILE A 92 -12.98 11.97 6.52
CA ILE A 92 -13.96 12.72 7.33
C ILE A 92 -14.60 13.85 6.51
N VAL A 93 -13.83 14.52 5.65
CA VAL A 93 -14.35 15.60 4.78
C VAL A 93 -15.34 15.04 3.75
N VAL A 94 -15.04 13.87 3.18
CA VAL A 94 -15.95 13.19 2.25
C VAL A 94 -17.17 12.64 2.99
N ALA A 95 -17.00 12.15 4.22
CA ALA A 95 -18.09 11.65 5.07
C ALA A 95 -19.15 12.72 5.38
N ALA A 96 -18.78 14.01 5.39
CA ALA A 96 -19.71 15.12 5.61
C ALA A 96 -20.84 15.20 4.56
N HIS A 97 -20.63 14.63 3.37
CA HIS A 97 -21.61 14.59 2.27
C HIS A 97 -22.49 13.33 2.26
N ALA A 98 -22.35 12.45 3.26
CA ALA A 98 -23.09 11.19 3.30
C ALA A 98 -24.54 11.37 3.79
N GLN A 99 -25.45 10.55 3.26
CA GLN A 99 -26.87 10.56 3.65
C GLN A 99 -27.10 10.18 5.11
N LYS A 100 -26.22 9.36 5.70
CA LYS A 100 -26.27 8.92 7.10
C LYS A 100 -24.88 8.84 7.69
N SER A 101 -24.56 9.72 8.63
CA SER A 101 -23.22 9.81 9.26
C SER A 101 -22.82 8.54 10.02
N PHE A 102 -23.79 7.83 10.61
CA PHE A 102 -23.55 6.61 11.38
C PHE A 102 -23.07 5.42 10.53
N ASP A 103 -23.56 5.31 9.29
CA ASP A 103 -23.13 4.23 8.39
C ASP A 103 -21.71 4.47 7.89
N VAL A 104 -21.30 5.74 7.76
CA VAL A 104 -19.93 6.12 7.35
C VAL A 104 -18.91 5.76 8.42
N GLU A 105 -19.19 6.08 9.68
CA GLU A 105 -18.26 5.79 10.79
C GLU A 105 -17.95 4.28 10.85
N LYS A 106 -19.00 3.44 10.81
CA LYS A 106 -18.84 1.98 10.80
C LYS A 106 -18.08 1.50 9.58
N ALA A 107 -18.42 1.99 8.38
CA ALA A 107 -17.75 1.59 7.15
C ALA A 107 -16.25 1.96 7.17
N THR A 108 -15.90 3.14 7.67
CA THR A 108 -14.51 3.59 7.81
C THR A 108 -13.73 2.73 8.79
N VAL A 109 -14.28 2.44 9.98
CA VAL A 109 -13.60 1.59 10.98
C VAL A 109 -13.40 0.17 10.44
N ILE A 110 -14.42 -0.42 9.82
CA ILE A 110 -14.32 -1.77 9.25
C ILE A 110 -13.28 -1.79 8.12
N GLY A 111 -13.34 -0.84 7.19
CA GLY A 111 -12.40 -0.75 6.08
C GLY A 111 -10.96 -0.56 6.56
N TYR A 112 -10.76 0.28 7.57
CA TYR A 112 -9.47 0.49 8.21
C TYR A 112 -8.92 -0.80 8.85
N LEU A 113 -9.73 -1.49 9.66
CA LEU A 113 -9.31 -2.74 10.31
C LEU A 113 -8.97 -3.84 9.30
N ILE A 114 -9.75 -3.96 8.22
CA ILE A 114 -9.46 -4.93 7.15
C ILE A 114 -8.14 -4.58 6.46
N CYS A 115 -7.94 -3.32 6.08
CA CYS A 115 -6.71 -2.87 5.43
C CYS A 115 -5.49 -3.07 6.34
N LEU A 116 -5.62 -2.73 7.62
CA LEU A 116 -4.59 -2.95 8.64
C LEU A 116 -4.22 -4.42 8.74
N PHE A 117 -5.22 -5.29 8.89
CA PHE A 117 -5.03 -6.73 9.03
C PHE A 117 -4.33 -7.33 7.81
N LEU A 118 -4.79 -6.99 6.60
CA LEU A 118 -4.17 -7.46 5.36
C LEU A 118 -2.72 -6.98 5.24
N ASN A 119 -2.42 -5.72 5.59
CA ASN A 119 -1.05 -5.21 5.54
C ASN A 119 -0.14 -5.87 6.58
N VAL A 120 -0.62 -6.09 7.80
CA VAL A 120 0.14 -6.85 8.81
C VAL A 120 0.43 -8.27 8.31
N MET A 121 -0.54 -8.95 7.70
CA MET A 121 -0.32 -10.26 7.09
C MET A 121 0.76 -10.21 6.01
N VAL A 122 0.69 -9.23 5.09
CA VAL A 122 1.71 -9.07 4.06
C VAL A 122 3.11 -8.86 4.66
N CYS A 123 3.24 -8.00 5.66
CA CYS A 123 4.52 -7.76 6.33
C CYS A 123 5.06 -9.03 7.01
N VAL A 124 4.25 -9.72 7.81
CA VAL A 124 4.67 -10.93 8.55
C VAL A 124 5.02 -12.06 7.58
N LEU A 125 4.19 -12.28 6.56
CA LEU A 125 4.43 -13.34 5.57
C LEU A 125 5.65 -13.04 4.69
N SER A 126 6.00 -11.77 4.47
CA SER A 126 7.21 -11.41 3.72
C SER A 126 8.49 -11.94 4.37
N PHE A 127 8.56 -11.99 5.71
CA PHE A 127 9.68 -12.57 6.45
C PHE A 127 9.82 -14.09 6.27
N SER A 128 8.81 -14.78 5.75
CA SER A 128 8.89 -16.20 5.43
C SER A 128 9.76 -16.48 4.19
N PHE A 129 9.94 -15.48 3.32
CA PHE A 129 10.68 -15.61 2.06
C PHE A 129 12.13 -15.14 2.19
N TYR A 130 12.35 -14.04 2.92
CA TYR A 130 13.67 -13.44 3.08
C TYR A 130 13.93 -13.07 4.55
N PRO A 131 15.16 -13.24 5.05
CA PRO A 131 15.54 -12.71 6.34
C PRO A 131 15.65 -11.18 6.29
N GLN A 132 15.48 -10.52 7.44
CA GLN A 132 15.51 -9.06 7.56
C GLN A 132 16.71 -8.36 6.86
N PRO A 133 17.97 -8.83 6.98
CA PRO A 133 19.10 -8.16 6.35
C PRO A 133 19.04 -8.20 4.82
N GLU A 134 18.51 -9.29 4.23
CA GLU A 134 18.35 -9.36 2.77
C GLU A 134 17.20 -8.46 2.30
N MET A 135 16.11 -8.38 3.07
CA MET A 135 14.98 -7.50 2.72
C MET A 135 15.36 -6.02 2.72
N ALA A 136 16.28 -5.61 3.59
CA ALA A 136 16.75 -4.23 3.64
C ALA A 136 17.50 -3.78 2.36
N HIS A 137 17.94 -4.73 1.53
CA HIS A 137 18.64 -4.47 0.28
C HIS A 137 17.77 -4.66 -0.97
N LEU A 138 16.48 -4.99 -0.81
CA LEU A 138 15.56 -5.08 -1.93
C LEU A 138 15.16 -3.69 -2.42
N ASN A 139 15.37 -3.42 -3.71
CA ASN A 139 14.71 -2.31 -4.42
C ASN A 139 13.17 -2.29 -4.22
N ASP A 140 12.61 -1.09 -4.21
CA ASP A 140 11.17 -0.89 -4.15
C ASP A 140 10.49 -1.14 -5.51
N PRO A 141 9.26 -1.71 -5.52
CA PRO A 141 8.53 -2.23 -4.36
C PRO A 141 9.06 -3.61 -3.93
N ALA A 142 9.48 -3.74 -2.67
CA ALA A 142 10.07 -4.97 -2.13
C ALA A 142 9.19 -6.21 -2.33
N LEU A 143 7.87 -6.07 -2.19
CA LEU A 143 6.90 -7.14 -2.41
C LEU A 143 6.96 -7.76 -3.80
N ALA A 144 7.20 -6.96 -4.85
CA ALA A 144 7.30 -7.49 -6.20
C ALA A 144 8.55 -8.37 -6.37
N GLN A 145 9.64 -8.03 -5.68
CA GLN A 145 10.85 -8.84 -5.69
C GLN A 145 10.68 -10.11 -4.87
N ILE A 146 10.05 -10.01 -3.70
CA ILE A 146 9.75 -11.15 -2.83
C ILE A 146 8.94 -12.20 -3.59
N MET A 147 7.83 -11.77 -4.22
CA MET A 147 7.00 -12.70 -4.99
C MET A 147 7.68 -13.17 -6.28
N GLY A 148 8.52 -12.34 -6.89
CA GLY A 148 9.19 -12.65 -8.16
C GLY A 148 10.13 -13.84 -8.10
N LYS A 149 10.84 -14.01 -6.97
CA LYS A 149 11.83 -15.08 -6.81
C LYS A 149 11.16 -16.46 -6.63
N ASP A 150 10.17 -16.55 -5.76
CA ASP A 150 9.61 -17.85 -5.33
C ASP A 150 8.27 -18.20 -5.99
N VAL A 151 7.45 -17.20 -6.37
CA VAL A 151 6.17 -17.41 -7.08
C VAL A 151 6.34 -17.29 -8.60
N GLY A 152 7.32 -16.50 -9.04
CA GLY A 152 7.73 -16.35 -10.43
C GLY A 152 7.48 -14.95 -11.02
N ASN A 153 8.00 -14.73 -12.23
CA ASN A 153 8.01 -13.41 -12.86
C ASN A 153 6.61 -12.82 -13.13
N TRP A 154 5.59 -13.66 -13.34
CA TRP A 154 4.22 -13.20 -13.51
C TRP A 154 3.71 -12.48 -12.26
N ALA A 155 4.05 -12.97 -11.06
CA ALA A 155 3.63 -12.38 -9.79
C ALA A 155 4.32 -11.03 -9.57
N ARG A 156 5.61 -10.93 -9.92
CA ARG A 156 6.34 -9.65 -9.93
C ARG A 156 5.68 -8.61 -10.81
N ILE A 157 5.32 -8.98 -12.05
CA ILE A 157 4.64 -8.07 -12.99
C ILE A 157 3.27 -7.67 -12.44
N PHE A 158 2.52 -8.63 -11.90
CA PHE A 158 1.20 -8.40 -11.30
C PHE A 158 1.25 -7.39 -10.14
N VAL A 159 2.21 -7.55 -9.20
CA VAL A 159 2.39 -6.62 -8.08
C VAL A 159 2.76 -5.22 -8.59
N ASN A 160 3.71 -5.12 -9.52
CA ASN A 160 4.11 -3.82 -10.08
C ASN A 160 2.94 -3.09 -10.76
N ILE A 161 2.16 -3.78 -11.59
CA ILE A 161 0.98 -3.19 -12.24
C ILE A 161 -0.04 -2.75 -11.20
N THR A 162 -0.29 -3.57 -10.19
CA THR A 162 -1.21 -3.24 -9.10
C THR A 162 -0.76 -1.96 -8.38
N VAL A 163 0.52 -1.85 -8.03
CA VAL A 163 1.07 -0.67 -7.34
C VAL A 163 0.92 0.58 -8.21
N ILE A 164 1.19 0.49 -9.51
CA ILE A 164 1.02 1.63 -10.43
C ILE A 164 -0.44 2.08 -10.47
N ILE A 165 -1.38 1.15 -10.67
CA ILE A 165 -2.83 1.45 -10.65
C ILE A 165 -3.23 2.07 -9.31
N ALA A 166 -2.64 1.58 -8.21
CA ALA A 166 -2.96 2.07 -6.88
C ALA A 166 -2.53 3.52 -6.67
N VAL A 167 -1.31 3.87 -7.09
CA VAL A 167 -0.74 5.21 -7.02
C VAL A 167 -1.53 6.18 -7.91
N VAL A 168 -1.81 5.79 -9.16
CA VAL A 168 -2.61 6.58 -10.12
C VAL A 168 -4.00 6.87 -9.55
N GLY A 169 -4.67 5.86 -8.99
CA GLY A 169 -6.00 6.05 -8.38
C GLY A 169 -5.95 6.96 -7.15
N ALA A 170 -4.93 6.83 -6.30
CA ALA A 170 -4.77 7.69 -5.12
C ALA A 170 -4.53 9.16 -5.52
N TRP A 171 -3.67 9.40 -6.51
CA TRP A 171 -3.42 10.73 -7.07
C TRP A 171 -4.67 11.38 -7.65
N LEU A 172 -5.49 10.59 -8.34
CA LEU A 172 -6.74 11.07 -8.91
C LEU A 172 -7.71 11.54 -7.81
N VAL A 173 -7.84 10.79 -6.71
CA VAL A 173 -8.69 11.19 -5.57
C VAL A 173 -8.18 12.45 -4.90
N ALA A 174 -6.88 12.51 -4.62
CA ALA A 174 -6.26 13.69 -4.03
C ALA A 174 -6.57 14.94 -4.86
N THR A 175 -6.45 14.82 -6.19
CA THR A 175 -6.80 15.91 -7.11
C THR A 175 -8.27 16.32 -7.02
N ILE A 176 -9.22 15.36 -6.96
CA ILE A 176 -10.66 15.65 -6.82
C ILE A 176 -10.97 16.39 -5.51
N ILE A 177 -10.34 16.01 -4.39
CA ILE A 177 -10.61 16.61 -3.08
C ILE A 177 -10.09 18.05 -3.02
N THR A 178 -8.97 18.34 -3.69
CA THR A 178 -8.36 19.67 -3.70
C THR A 178 -9.02 20.67 -4.65
N THR A 179 -9.85 20.22 -5.59
CA THR A 179 -10.57 21.05 -6.56
C THR A 179 -12.01 21.31 -6.14
#